data_AF-A0AA88HLT8-F1
#
_entry.id   AF-A0AA88HLT8-F1
#
_cell.length_a   1.000
_cell.length_b   1.000
_cell.length_c   1.000
_cell.angle_alpha   90.00
_cell.angle_beta   90.00
_cell.angle_gamma   90.00
#
_symmetry.space_group_name_H-M   'P 1'
#
loop_
_entity.id
_entity.type
_entity.pdbx_description
1 polymer ?
#
loop_
_entity_poly.entity_id
_entity_poly.type
_entity_poly.pdbx_seq_one_letter_code
_entity_poly.pdbx_strand_id
1 'polypeptide(L)'
;MKGMKASKAFNPDGIPSFILKEVRDELCEPLAILFQISFEQCKFPTSWKLSHVTPIFKGKGKRSDPEKYRPISLTSPFLKIMERVIVEKLNSHLELNNLISDHQHGFRKNRSTASHLVVIHDYIQSTLDRGIPIYIILIDLLKAFDRISLRKLIHCLEIYGIKGQLKNWLSAYLNDRKIAVKVADTLSTWIDATSGVPQGSVLGPVLFVMYIDICINAISQTDFGLFADDTKLLGEASASSQIQSDLDALAENLEEWQLSPNLAKCSVVHLGCQNPMYSYKMKGIDLTKSTCEKDLGVILTLDLKPEKHIGLIVHAHDKGTANPSFNQPKTSFSEGPDILESDRSVDDMIIAISSISATVECVDRKDSSGGHYGHINKDWANIELKIDWDSNIN
;
A
#
# COMPACT_ATOMS: atom_id res chain seq x y z
N MET A 1 -19.66 10.04 2.37
CA MET A 1 -19.16 11.36 1.88
C MET A 1 -18.37 12.17 2.91
N LYS A 2 -18.63 12.07 4.22
CA LYS A 2 -17.93 12.85 5.28
C LYS A 2 -16.41 12.80 5.20
N GLY A 3 -15.86 11.60 5.00
CA GLY A 3 -14.41 11.37 4.90
C GLY A 3 -13.75 11.66 3.55
N MET A 4 -14.43 12.33 2.61
CA MET A 4 -13.82 12.74 1.36
C MET A 4 -12.77 13.84 1.62
N LYS A 5 -11.73 14.00 0.80
CA LYS A 5 -10.85 15.17 0.90
C LYS A 5 -11.41 16.30 0.04
N ALA A 6 -11.48 17.51 0.58
CA ALA A 6 -11.83 18.69 -0.21
C ALA A 6 -10.65 19.03 -1.12
N SER A 7 -10.86 18.98 -2.43
CA SER A 7 -9.83 19.26 -3.43
C SER A 7 -10.40 20.15 -4.52
N LYS A 8 -9.55 21.07 -4.99
CA LYS A 8 -9.81 21.92 -6.15
C LYS A 8 -9.37 21.28 -7.47
N ALA A 9 -8.79 20.08 -7.43
CA ALA A 9 -8.33 19.40 -8.63
C ALA A 9 -9.50 19.02 -9.53
N PHE A 10 -9.37 19.34 -10.83
CA PHE A 10 -10.34 19.01 -11.85
C PHE A 10 -10.13 17.58 -12.36
N ASN A 11 -11.12 16.72 -12.09
CA ASN A 11 -11.27 15.39 -12.68
C ASN A 11 -11.93 15.48 -14.08
N PRO A 12 -12.07 14.36 -14.81
CA PRO A 12 -12.75 14.34 -16.10
C PRO A 12 -14.18 14.88 -16.08
N ASP A 13 -14.88 14.78 -14.95
CA ASP A 13 -16.25 15.29 -14.80
C ASP A 13 -16.31 16.81 -14.61
N GLY A 14 -15.16 17.48 -14.41
CA GLY A 14 -15.09 18.92 -14.17
C GLY A 14 -15.62 19.37 -12.82
N ILE A 15 -15.94 18.44 -11.90
CA ILE A 15 -16.57 18.74 -10.60
C ILE A 15 -15.54 18.59 -9.48
N PRO A 16 -15.07 19.69 -8.85
CA PRO A 16 -14.19 19.61 -7.69
C PRO A 16 -14.85 18.90 -6.50
N SER A 17 -14.07 18.11 -5.75
CA SER A 17 -14.61 17.34 -4.62
C SER A 17 -15.05 18.22 -3.44
N PHE A 18 -14.59 19.46 -3.34
CA PHE A 18 -15.07 20.36 -2.28
C PHE A 18 -16.56 20.69 -2.46
N ILE A 19 -17.05 20.84 -3.70
CA ILE A 19 -18.47 21.14 -3.97
C ILE A 19 -19.35 20.01 -3.44
N LEU A 20 -18.95 18.78 -3.71
CA LEU A 20 -19.69 17.60 -3.25
C LEU A 20 -19.75 17.46 -1.73
N LYS A 21 -18.80 18.05 -0.99
CA LYS A 21 -18.90 18.09 0.47
C LYS A 21 -19.98 19.05 0.95
N GLU A 22 -20.12 20.19 0.29
CA GLU A 22 -21.09 21.22 0.65
C GLU A 22 -22.52 20.75 0.38
N VAL A 23 -22.77 20.11 -0.77
CA VAL A 23 -24.10 19.60 -1.15
C VAL A 23 -24.32 18.11 -0.84
N ARG A 24 -23.60 17.59 0.16
CA ARG A 24 -23.58 16.14 0.44
C ARG A 24 -24.92 15.61 0.93
N ASP A 25 -25.67 16.44 1.65
CA ASP A 25 -26.91 16.02 2.30
C ASP A 25 -28.01 15.85 1.24
N GLU A 26 -27.97 16.66 0.19
CA GLU A 26 -28.88 16.61 -0.97
C GLU A 26 -28.49 15.50 -1.96
N LEU A 27 -27.19 15.23 -2.13
CA LEU A 27 -26.72 14.22 -3.08
C LEU A 27 -26.73 12.79 -2.52
N CYS A 28 -26.81 12.60 -1.22
CA CYS A 28 -26.63 11.28 -0.60
C CYS A 28 -27.64 10.24 -1.11
N GLU A 29 -28.93 10.58 -1.13
CA GLU A 29 -30.00 9.66 -1.54
C GLU A 29 -29.96 9.34 -3.05
N PRO A 30 -29.88 10.33 -3.97
CA PRO A 30 -29.72 10.05 -5.40
C PRO A 30 -28.49 9.19 -5.71
N LEU A 31 -27.36 9.44 -5.03
CA LEU A 31 -26.15 8.65 -5.22
C LEU A 31 -26.30 7.22 -4.70
N ALA A 32 -26.98 7.03 -3.56
CA ALA A 32 -27.24 5.68 -3.04
C ALA A 32 -28.07 4.86 -4.03
N ILE A 33 -29.13 5.44 -4.59
CA ILE A 33 -29.96 4.80 -5.62
C ILE A 33 -29.12 4.47 -6.86
N LEU A 34 -28.30 5.42 -7.34
CA LEU A 34 -27.43 5.22 -8.49
C LEU A 34 -26.42 4.08 -8.26
N PHE A 35 -25.79 4.05 -7.09
CA PHE A 35 -24.80 3.02 -6.74
C PHE A 35 -25.46 1.65 -6.62
N GLN A 36 -26.65 1.57 -6.03
CA GLN A 36 -27.42 0.32 -5.97
C GLN A 36 -27.73 -0.20 -7.36
N ILE A 37 -28.28 0.64 -8.24
CA ILE A 37 -28.60 0.27 -9.63
C ILE A 37 -27.33 -0.17 -10.38
N SER A 38 -26.23 0.57 -10.24
CA SER A 38 -24.95 0.22 -10.86
C SER A 38 -24.45 -1.16 -10.41
N PHE A 39 -24.53 -1.43 -9.10
CA PHE A 39 -24.11 -2.70 -8.51
C PHE A 39 -24.99 -3.86 -8.95
N GLU A 40 -26.31 -3.74 -8.79
CA GLU A 40 -27.29 -4.80 -9.11
C GLU A 40 -27.25 -5.18 -10.59
N GLN A 41 -27.11 -4.19 -11.47
CA GLN A 41 -27.01 -4.42 -12.91
C GLN A 41 -25.59 -4.82 -13.36
N CYS A 42 -24.60 -4.80 -12.47
CA CYS A 42 -23.19 -4.98 -12.80
C CYS A 42 -22.71 -4.02 -13.91
N LYS A 43 -23.30 -2.82 -13.97
CA LYS A 43 -23.02 -1.81 -15.00
C LYS A 43 -22.26 -0.65 -14.41
N PHE A 44 -21.11 -0.37 -15.00
CA PHE A 44 -20.25 0.72 -14.58
C PHE A 44 -20.41 1.93 -15.53
N PRO A 45 -20.77 3.13 -15.04
CA PRO A 45 -20.91 4.32 -15.88
C PRO A 45 -19.66 4.60 -16.72
N THR A 46 -19.85 4.85 -18.03
CA THR A 46 -18.74 5.08 -18.96
C THR A 46 -17.94 6.34 -18.61
N SER A 47 -18.58 7.37 -18.05
CA SER A 47 -17.90 8.57 -17.56
C SER A 47 -16.88 8.25 -16.45
N TRP A 48 -17.19 7.29 -15.58
CA TRP A 48 -16.29 6.87 -14.49
C TRP A 48 -15.10 6.02 -14.97
N LYS A 49 -15.13 5.53 -16.22
CA LYS A 49 -14.01 4.82 -16.84
C LYS A 49 -12.89 5.77 -17.29
N LEU A 50 -13.13 7.07 -17.31
CA LEU A 50 -12.16 8.09 -17.68
C LEU A 50 -11.31 8.53 -16.48
N SER A 51 -10.03 8.79 -16.69
CA SER A 51 -9.15 9.40 -15.68
C SER A 51 -8.11 10.34 -16.28
N HIS A 52 -7.84 11.44 -15.57
CA HIS A 52 -6.72 12.32 -15.90
C HIS A 52 -5.48 11.90 -15.10
N VAL A 53 -4.39 11.58 -15.77
CA VAL A 53 -3.12 11.21 -15.12
C VAL A 53 -2.26 12.44 -14.94
N THR A 54 -1.97 12.81 -13.69
CA THR A 54 -1.06 13.91 -13.35
C THR A 54 0.30 13.34 -12.93
N PRO A 55 1.39 13.63 -13.66
CA PRO A 55 2.72 13.14 -13.31
C PRO A 55 3.29 13.92 -12.11
N ILE A 56 3.64 13.22 -11.03
CA ILE A 56 4.27 13.81 -9.84
C ILE A 56 5.75 13.42 -9.81
N PHE A 57 6.64 14.41 -9.79
CA PHE A 57 8.09 14.18 -9.76
C PHE A 57 8.52 13.51 -8.45
N LYS A 58 9.35 12.46 -8.53
CA LYS A 58 9.86 11.69 -7.39
C LYS A 58 10.90 12.46 -6.55
N GLY A 59 11.27 13.68 -6.95
CA GLY A 59 12.22 14.52 -6.22
C GLY A 59 13.69 14.17 -6.43
N LYS A 60 14.01 13.22 -7.32
CA LYS A 60 15.39 12.78 -7.62
C LYS A 60 15.58 12.48 -9.10
N GLY A 61 16.79 12.73 -9.61
CA GLY A 61 17.16 12.49 -11.01
C GLY A 61 16.81 13.66 -11.94
N LYS A 62 16.92 13.42 -13.25
CA LYS A 62 16.65 14.43 -14.28
C LYS A 62 15.13 14.61 -14.47
N ARG A 63 14.65 15.87 -14.47
CA ARG A 63 13.23 16.18 -14.71
C ARG A 63 12.75 15.84 -16.13
N SER A 64 13.66 15.66 -17.08
CA SER A 64 13.34 15.25 -18.44
C SER A 64 13.07 13.74 -18.57
N ASP A 65 13.36 12.95 -17.53
CA ASP A 65 13.20 11.49 -17.54
C ASP A 65 11.81 11.11 -17.00
N PRO A 66 10.91 10.54 -17.83
CA PRO A 66 9.56 10.14 -17.41
C PRO A 66 9.54 9.10 -16.28
N GLU A 67 10.57 8.26 -16.15
CA GLU A 67 10.64 7.25 -15.08
C GLU A 67 10.78 7.85 -13.69
N LYS A 68 11.17 9.12 -13.62
CA LYS A 68 11.30 9.90 -12.39
C LYS A 68 9.98 10.54 -11.96
N TYR A 69 8.86 10.22 -12.62
CA TYR A 69 7.52 10.66 -12.23
C TYR A 69 6.66 9.49 -11.75
N ARG A 70 5.63 9.80 -10.97
CA ARG A 70 4.53 8.88 -10.63
C ARG A 70 3.27 9.32 -11.36
N PRO A 71 2.61 8.43 -12.12
CA PRO A 71 1.33 8.76 -12.72
C PRO A 71 0.23 8.75 -11.65
N ILE A 72 -0.35 9.89 -11.25
CA ILE A 72 -1.51 9.89 -10.35
C ILE A 72 -2.81 10.07 -11.14
N SER A 73 -3.67 9.06 -11.12
CA SER A 73 -5.00 9.06 -11.71
C SER A 73 -6.00 9.86 -10.88
N LEU A 74 -6.49 10.95 -11.45
CA LEU A 74 -7.65 11.70 -10.98
C LEU A 74 -8.90 11.11 -11.62
N THR A 75 -9.66 10.36 -10.82
CA THR A 75 -10.94 9.75 -11.19
C THR A 75 -12.13 10.60 -10.73
N SER A 76 -13.33 10.22 -11.19
CA SER A 76 -14.59 10.80 -10.72
C SER A 76 -14.69 10.76 -9.19
N PRO A 77 -15.11 11.85 -8.54
CA PRO A 77 -15.29 11.87 -7.09
C PRO A 77 -16.51 11.04 -6.68
N PHE A 78 -17.51 10.89 -7.55
CA PHE A 78 -18.64 9.97 -7.34
C PHE A 78 -18.16 8.52 -7.32
N LEU A 79 -17.28 8.16 -8.27
CA LEU A 79 -16.63 6.86 -8.27
C LEU A 79 -15.89 6.62 -6.94
N LYS A 80 -15.09 7.58 -6.46
CA LYS A 80 -14.38 7.43 -5.18
C LYS A 80 -15.30 7.20 -3.98
N ILE A 81 -16.54 7.70 -4.02
CA ILE A 81 -17.54 7.42 -2.97
C ILE A 81 -18.00 5.96 -3.08
N MET A 82 -18.34 5.50 -4.28
CA MET A 82 -18.74 4.10 -4.50
C MET A 82 -17.62 3.11 -4.17
N GLU A 83 -16.39 3.41 -4.58
CA GLU A 83 -15.20 2.61 -4.24
C GLU A 83 -15.05 2.44 -2.72
N ARG A 84 -15.29 3.50 -1.93
CA ARG A 84 -15.23 3.41 -0.45
C ARG A 84 -16.23 2.41 0.12
N VAL A 85 -17.46 2.41 -0.39
CA VAL A 85 -18.51 1.46 0.04
C VAL A 85 -18.07 0.03 -0.25
N ILE A 86 -17.53 -0.22 -1.44
CA ILE A 86 -17.05 -1.55 -1.83
C ILE A 86 -15.82 -1.96 -1.01
N VAL A 87 -14.86 -1.07 -0.81
CA VAL A 87 -13.63 -1.32 -0.02
C VAL A 87 -13.98 -1.69 1.42
N GLU A 88 -14.95 -1.01 2.03
CA GLU A 88 -15.39 -1.33 3.38
C GLU A 88 -15.90 -2.76 3.49
N LYS A 89 -16.71 -3.21 2.54
CA LYS A 89 -17.22 -4.59 2.49
C LYS A 89 -16.12 -5.61 2.17
N LEU A 90 -15.24 -5.30 1.21
CA LEU A 90 -14.09 -6.15 0.85
C LEU A 90 -13.16 -6.34 2.04
N ASN A 91 -12.70 -5.26 2.68
CA ASN A 91 -11.82 -5.35 3.83
C ASN A 91 -12.47 -6.12 4.99
N SER A 92 -13.76 -5.90 5.23
CA SER A 92 -14.48 -6.67 6.26
C SER A 92 -14.47 -8.18 5.95
N HIS A 93 -14.69 -8.57 4.70
CA HIS A 93 -14.61 -9.97 4.27
C HIS A 93 -13.20 -10.55 4.41
N LEU A 94 -12.19 -9.82 3.95
CA LEU A 94 -10.79 -10.27 4.01
C LEU A 94 -10.31 -10.46 5.45
N GLU A 95 -10.67 -9.53 6.35
CA GLU A 95 -10.27 -9.57 7.75
C GLU A 95 -11.05 -10.64 8.54
N LEU A 96 -12.37 -10.75 8.37
CA LEU A 96 -13.18 -11.74 9.10
C LEU A 96 -12.80 -13.19 8.78
N ASN A 97 -12.31 -13.43 7.57
CA ASN A 97 -11.90 -14.76 7.10
C ASN A 97 -10.38 -14.96 7.11
N ASN A 98 -9.59 -14.02 7.65
CA ASN A 98 -8.12 -14.07 7.71
C ASN A 98 -7.45 -14.40 6.36
N LEU A 99 -7.94 -13.79 5.26
CA LEU A 99 -7.52 -14.17 3.91
C LEU A 99 -6.21 -13.51 3.46
N ILE A 100 -5.79 -12.44 4.13
CA ILE A 100 -4.54 -11.71 3.81
C ILE A 100 -3.52 -12.00 4.87
N SER A 101 -2.28 -12.24 4.46
CA SER A 101 -1.15 -12.47 5.34
C SER A 101 -1.00 -11.38 6.40
N ASP A 102 -0.74 -11.79 7.65
CA ASP A 102 -0.45 -10.88 8.75
C ASP A 102 0.92 -10.20 8.63
N HIS A 103 1.80 -10.72 7.78
CA HIS A 103 3.07 -10.09 7.43
C HIS A 103 2.92 -8.88 6.50
N GLN A 104 1.72 -8.65 5.95
CA GLN A 104 1.40 -7.46 5.16
C GLN A 104 0.99 -6.29 6.05
N HIS A 105 1.81 -5.25 6.06
CA HIS A 105 1.50 -4.01 6.80
C HIS A 105 1.07 -2.87 5.89
N GLY A 106 1.38 -2.95 4.58
CA GLY A 106 0.99 -1.94 3.61
C GLY A 106 -0.51 -1.98 3.33
N PHE A 107 -1.14 -0.80 3.37
CA PHE A 107 -2.57 -0.62 3.08
C PHE A 107 -3.56 -1.42 3.94
N ARG A 108 -3.10 -2.00 5.06
CA ARG A 108 -3.97 -2.66 6.05
C ARG A 108 -4.38 -1.70 7.16
N LYS A 109 -5.59 -1.90 7.68
CA LYS A 109 -6.08 -1.15 8.85
C LYS A 109 -5.26 -1.52 10.08
N ASN A 110 -5.00 -0.55 10.96
CA ASN A 110 -4.23 -0.75 12.20
C ASN A 110 -2.79 -1.26 11.98
N ARG A 111 -2.25 -1.14 10.77
CA ARG A 111 -0.85 -1.42 10.45
C ARG A 111 -0.21 -0.14 9.92
N SER A 112 1.08 0.04 10.16
CA SER A 112 1.82 1.22 9.75
C SER A 112 3.25 0.86 9.37
N THR A 113 3.97 1.82 8.79
CA THR A 113 5.40 1.69 8.56
C THR A 113 6.15 1.44 9.86
N ALA A 114 5.76 2.08 10.95
CA ALA A 114 6.38 1.89 12.25
C ALA A 114 6.15 0.47 12.78
N SER A 115 4.91 -0.03 12.73
CA SER A 115 4.63 -1.40 13.19
C SER A 115 5.36 -2.44 12.35
N HIS A 116 5.55 -2.18 11.04
CA HIS A 116 6.32 -3.06 10.15
C HIS A 116 7.78 -3.11 10.58
N LEU A 117 8.41 -1.94 10.71
CA LEU A 117 9.81 -1.84 11.10
C LEU A 117 10.05 -2.48 12.47
N VAL A 118 9.17 -2.29 13.45
CA VAL A 118 9.29 -2.91 14.77
C VAL A 118 9.32 -4.43 14.67
N VAL A 119 8.38 -5.06 13.94
CA VAL A 119 8.33 -6.52 13.77
C VAL A 119 9.61 -7.05 13.10
N ILE A 120 10.05 -6.38 12.03
CA ILE A 120 11.26 -6.79 11.30
C ILE A 120 12.51 -6.64 12.16
N HIS A 121 12.64 -5.52 12.88
CA HIS A 121 13.79 -5.28 13.75
C HIS A 121 13.83 -6.22 14.95
N ASP A 122 12.68 -6.55 15.55
CA ASP A 122 12.58 -7.51 16.64
C ASP A 122 13.04 -8.91 16.20
N TYR A 123 12.60 -9.36 15.02
CA TYR A 123 13.07 -10.63 14.43
C TYR A 123 14.59 -10.64 14.17
N ILE A 124 15.11 -9.55 13.60
CA ILE A 124 16.55 -9.41 13.35
C ILE A 124 17.33 -9.45 14.68
N GLN A 125 16.92 -8.65 15.65
CA GLN A 125 17.64 -8.52 16.92
C GLN A 125 17.61 -9.83 17.72
N SER A 126 16.45 -10.45 17.87
CA SER A 126 16.32 -11.74 18.56
C SER A 126 17.14 -12.86 17.91
N THR A 127 17.34 -12.82 16.59
CA THR A 127 18.21 -13.77 15.88
C THR A 127 19.68 -13.50 16.14
N LEU A 128 20.09 -12.23 16.10
CA LEU A 128 21.47 -11.82 16.39
C LEU A 128 21.86 -12.06 17.86
N ASP A 129 20.94 -11.88 18.80
CA ASP A 129 21.15 -12.14 20.23
C ASP A 129 21.41 -13.63 20.52
N ARG A 130 20.87 -14.51 19.68
CA ARG A 130 21.19 -15.96 19.69
C ARG A 130 22.57 -16.27 19.08
N GLY A 131 23.29 -15.27 18.58
CA GLY A 131 24.57 -15.43 17.89
C GLY A 131 24.43 -15.98 16.48
N ILE A 132 23.22 -15.98 15.90
CA ILE A 132 22.94 -16.55 14.59
C ILE A 132 23.05 -15.43 13.53
N PRO A 133 23.90 -15.58 12.50
CA PRO A 133 23.94 -14.62 11.40
C PRO A 133 22.65 -14.71 10.57
N ILE A 134 22.19 -13.57 10.05
CA ILE A 134 20.91 -13.45 9.32
C ILE A 134 21.12 -12.74 7.98
N TYR A 135 20.29 -13.12 7.00
CA TYR A 135 20.17 -12.48 5.70
C TYR A 135 18.84 -11.78 5.54
N ILE A 136 18.90 -10.58 4.99
CA ILE A 136 17.74 -9.79 4.61
C ILE A 136 17.80 -9.58 3.11
N ILE A 137 16.91 -10.22 2.37
CA ILE A 137 16.80 -10.07 0.92
C ILE A 137 15.68 -9.08 0.64
N LEU A 138 16.04 -7.94 0.04
CA LEU A 138 15.13 -6.88 -0.34
C LEU A 138 14.76 -7.04 -1.81
N ILE A 139 13.47 -7.15 -2.09
CA ILE A 139 12.93 -7.33 -3.44
C ILE A 139 12.21 -6.05 -3.85
N ASP A 140 12.66 -5.44 -4.95
CA ASP A 140 12.04 -4.27 -5.58
C ASP A 140 11.32 -4.75 -6.85
N LEU A 141 10.04 -4.40 -7.01
CA LEU A 141 9.27 -4.75 -8.21
C LEU A 141 9.27 -3.61 -9.23
N LEU A 142 9.31 -3.95 -10.52
CA LEU A 142 9.22 -2.97 -11.59
C LEU A 142 7.79 -2.44 -11.72
N LYS A 143 7.54 -1.21 -11.25
CA LYS A 143 6.24 -0.50 -11.44
C LYS A 143 5.03 -1.39 -11.10
N ALA A 144 5.04 -2.03 -9.94
CA ALA A 144 4.10 -3.10 -9.60
C ALA A 144 2.63 -2.73 -9.85
N PHE A 145 2.19 -1.55 -9.38
CA PHE A 145 0.83 -1.03 -9.57
C PHE A 145 0.41 -0.91 -11.04
N ASP A 146 1.32 -0.48 -11.92
CA ASP A 146 1.04 -0.24 -13.34
C ASP A 146 1.03 -1.54 -14.16
N ARG A 147 1.68 -2.59 -13.65
CA ARG A 147 1.89 -3.86 -14.37
C ARG A 147 0.91 -4.98 -14.00
N ILE A 148 0.04 -4.78 -13.01
CA ILE A 148 -0.97 -5.79 -12.65
C ILE A 148 -1.78 -6.19 -13.88
N SER A 149 -1.86 -7.48 -14.13
CA SER A 149 -2.66 -8.04 -15.21
C SER A 149 -4.12 -8.04 -14.82
N LEU A 150 -4.97 -7.33 -15.57
CA LEU A 150 -6.41 -7.24 -15.28
C LEU A 150 -7.08 -8.62 -15.27
N ARG A 151 -6.70 -9.49 -16.22
CA ARG A 151 -7.20 -10.86 -16.30
C ARG A 151 -6.84 -11.68 -15.05
N LYS A 152 -5.59 -11.59 -14.60
CA LYS A 152 -5.15 -12.28 -13.39
C LYS A 152 -5.73 -11.68 -12.13
N LEU A 153 -5.93 -10.37 -12.09
CA LEU A 153 -6.59 -9.71 -10.97
C LEU A 153 -8.04 -10.20 -10.84
N ILE A 154 -8.78 -10.36 -11.95
CA ILE A 154 -10.12 -10.95 -11.91
C ILE A 154 -10.09 -12.39 -11.41
N HIS A 155 -9.09 -13.19 -11.80
CA HIS A 155 -8.92 -14.55 -11.29
C HIS A 155 -8.55 -14.57 -9.79
N CYS A 156 -7.70 -13.64 -9.35
CA CYS A 156 -7.38 -13.41 -7.94
C CYS A 156 -8.67 -13.17 -7.13
N LEU A 157 -9.62 -12.35 -7.61
CA LEU A 157 -10.90 -12.17 -6.94
C LEU A 157 -11.62 -13.50 -6.68
N GLU A 158 -11.58 -14.44 -7.62
CA GLU A 158 -12.21 -15.76 -7.48
C GLU A 158 -11.51 -16.64 -6.42
N ILE A 159 -10.17 -16.57 -6.35
CA ILE A 159 -9.37 -17.27 -5.33
C ILE A 159 -9.76 -16.79 -3.92
N TYR A 160 -9.98 -15.48 -3.75
CA TYR A 160 -10.48 -14.90 -2.49
C TYR A 160 -11.99 -15.12 -2.26
N GLY A 161 -12.64 -15.98 -3.07
CA GLY A 161 -14.05 -16.32 -2.97
C GLY A 161 -15.02 -15.19 -3.34
N ILE A 162 -14.56 -14.17 -4.06
CA ILE A 162 -15.38 -13.06 -4.55
C ILE A 162 -16.08 -13.50 -5.83
N LYS A 163 -17.40 -13.65 -5.76
CA LYS A 163 -18.22 -14.17 -6.87
C LYS A 163 -19.42 -13.25 -7.17
N GLY A 164 -20.29 -13.72 -8.07
CA GLY A 164 -21.57 -13.08 -8.37
C GLY A 164 -21.44 -11.62 -8.83
N GLN A 165 -22.32 -10.77 -8.29
CA GLN A 165 -22.44 -9.37 -8.68
C GLN A 165 -21.17 -8.57 -8.40
N LEU A 166 -20.53 -8.77 -7.23
CA LEU A 166 -19.33 -8.01 -6.88
C LEU A 166 -18.18 -8.29 -7.85
N LYS A 167 -17.93 -9.56 -8.21
CA LYS A 167 -16.92 -9.91 -9.21
C LYS A 167 -17.21 -9.25 -10.56
N ASN A 168 -18.45 -9.34 -11.02
CA ASN A 168 -18.86 -8.77 -12.30
C ASN A 168 -18.74 -7.23 -12.31
N TRP A 169 -19.12 -6.59 -11.21
CA TRP A 169 -18.97 -5.15 -11.03
C TRP A 169 -17.50 -4.72 -10.99
N LEU A 170 -16.64 -5.43 -10.24
CA LEU A 170 -15.19 -5.18 -10.21
C LEU A 170 -14.55 -5.40 -11.58
N SER A 171 -14.98 -6.42 -12.32
CA SER A 171 -14.56 -6.65 -13.70
C SER A 171 -14.95 -5.45 -14.60
N ALA A 172 -16.18 -4.95 -14.49
CA ALA A 172 -16.63 -3.76 -15.22
C ALA A 172 -15.88 -2.48 -14.82
N TYR A 173 -15.49 -2.35 -13.54
CA TYR A 173 -14.68 -1.27 -13.00
C TYR A 173 -13.24 -1.29 -13.55
N LEU A 174 -12.64 -2.47 -13.72
CA LEU A 174 -11.27 -2.64 -14.20
C LEU A 174 -11.13 -2.50 -15.72
N ASN A 175 -12.14 -2.93 -16.50
CA ASN A 175 -12.06 -2.99 -17.96
C ASN A 175 -12.53 -1.70 -18.67
N ASP A 176 -12.08 -1.52 -19.91
CA ASP A 176 -12.38 -0.39 -20.83
C ASP A 176 -12.09 1.00 -20.25
N ARG A 177 -11.09 1.10 -19.38
CA ARG A 177 -10.67 2.38 -18.82
C ARG A 177 -9.83 3.15 -19.81
N LYS A 178 -10.01 4.47 -19.82
CA LYS A 178 -9.20 5.39 -20.62
C LYS A 178 -8.48 6.38 -19.72
N ILE A 179 -7.23 6.65 -20.07
CA ILE A 179 -6.41 7.64 -19.39
C ILE A 179 -5.97 8.72 -20.38
N ALA A 180 -5.85 9.95 -19.89
CA ALA A 180 -5.21 11.04 -20.60
C ALA A 180 -4.26 11.77 -19.64
N VAL A 181 -3.03 12.04 -20.08
CA VAL A 181 -2.03 12.73 -19.26
C VAL A 181 -2.34 14.21 -19.25
N LYS A 182 -2.46 14.80 -18.06
CA LYS A 182 -2.68 16.24 -17.87
C LYS A 182 -1.42 16.89 -17.31
N VAL A 183 -0.91 17.89 -18.01
CA VAL A 183 0.21 18.73 -17.57
C VAL A 183 -0.24 20.18 -17.65
N ALA A 184 -0.33 20.83 -16.49
CA ALA A 184 -0.97 22.14 -16.35
C ALA A 184 -2.36 22.14 -17.01
N ASP A 185 -2.57 22.99 -18.01
CA ASP A 185 -3.85 23.15 -18.72
C ASP A 185 -3.96 22.32 -19.99
N THR A 186 -2.92 21.54 -20.33
CA THR A 186 -2.88 20.71 -21.53
C THR A 186 -3.22 19.26 -21.20
N LEU A 187 -4.08 18.65 -22.02
CA LEU A 187 -4.47 17.25 -21.95
C LEU A 187 -3.97 16.50 -23.18
N SER A 188 -3.40 15.31 -23.00
CA SER A 188 -3.03 14.42 -24.11
C SER A 188 -4.27 13.82 -24.79
N THR A 189 -4.03 13.09 -25.88
CA THR A 189 -5.04 12.17 -26.40
C THR A 189 -5.35 11.08 -25.37
N TRP A 190 -6.57 10.55 -25.45
CA TRP A 190 -7.01 9.40 -24.66
C TRP A 190 -6.35 8.13 -25.17
N ILE A 191 -5.88 7.29 -24.24
CA ILE A 191 -5.37 5.95 -24.50
C ILE A 191 -6.07 4.95 -23.59
N ASP A 192 -6.13 3.70 -24.03
CA ASP A 192 -6.70 2.62 -23.22
C ASP A 192 -5.71 2.18 -22.13
N ALA A 193 -6.22 2.02 -20.91
CA ALA A 193 -5.46 1.47 -19.79
C ALA A 193 -5.60 -0.06 -19.79
N THR A 194 -4.62 -0.74 -20.37
CA THR A 194 -4.65 -2.20 -20.60
C THR A 194 -4.10 -3.02 -19.43
N SER A 195 -3.45 -2.38 -18.47
CA SER A 195 -2.91 -3.00 -17.26
C SER A 195 -2.92 -2.04 -16.08
N GLY A 196 -2.72 -2.61 -14.90
CA GLY A 196 -2.60 -1.89 -13.65
C GLY A 196 -3.92 -1.50 -13.02
N VAL A 197 -3.87 -1.19 -11.74
CA VAL A 197 -4.99 -0.54 -11.04
C VAL A 197 -4.75 0.97 -11.04
N PRO A 198 -5.79 1.82 -11.18
CA PRO A 198 -5.59 3.26 -11.28
C PRO A 198 -4.87 3.79 -10.05
N GLN A 199 -3.68 4.37 -10.28
CA GLN A 199 -2.85 4.92 -9.23
C GLN A 199 -3.54 6.19 -8.68
N GLY A 200 -4.45 6.04 -7.71
CA GLY A 200 -5.18 7.16 -7.08
C GLY A 200 -6.64 6.83 -6.76
N SER A 201 -7.06 5.63 -7.15
CA SER A 201 -8.30 5.01 -6.73
C SER A 201 -8.25 4.58 -5.27
N VAL A 202 -9.43 4.49 -4.66
CA VAL A 202 -9.64 3.96 -3.31
C VAL A 202 -9.63 2.43 -3.33
N LEU A 203 -10.13 1.80 -4.41
CA LEU A 203 -10.11 0.33 -4.59
C LEU A 203 -8.70 -0.22 -4.91
N GLY A 204 -7.85 0.56 -5.57
CA GLY A 204 -6.54 0.10 -6.04
C GLY A 204 -5.69 -0.56 -4.96
N PRO A 205 -5.51 0.05 -3.77
CA PRO A 205 -4.72 -0.53 -2.69
C PRO A 205 -5.15 -1.94 -2.23
N VAL A 206 -6.44 -2.18 -1.99
CA VAL A 206 -6.91 -3.51 -1.53
C VAL A 206 -6.74 -4.57 -2.63
N LEU A 207 -7.06 -4.21 -3.88
CA LEU A 207 -6.87 -5.09 -5.04
C LEU A 207 -5.38 -5.41 -5.26
N PHE A 208 -4.51 -4.44 -5.01
CA PHE A 208 -3.07 -4.60 -5.09
C PHE A 208 -2.55 -5.55 -4.02
N VAL A 209 -2.98 -5.38 -2.77
CA VAL A 209 -2.59 -6.24 -1.65
C VAL A 209 -2.99 -7.69 -1.90
N MET A 210 -4.23 -7.94 -2.31
CA MET A 210 -4.70 -9.29 -2.67
C MET A 210 -3.84 -9.93 -3.77
N TYR A 211 -3.41 -9.14 -4.76
CA TYR A 211 -2.58 -9.63 -5.85
C TYR A 211 -1.17 -10.02 -5.38
N ILE A 212 -0.54 -9.17 -4.55
CA ILE A 212 0.80 -9.44 -4.01
C ILE A 212 0.78 -10.61 -3.04
N ASP A 213 -0.25 -10.71 -2.20
CA ASP A 213 -0.39 -11.78 -1.21
C ASP A 213 -0.36 -13.17 -1.88
N ILE A 214 -1.07 -13.35 -3.01
CA ILE A 214 -0.95 -14.59 -3.81
C ILE A 214 0.47 -14.82 -4.33
N CYS A 215 1.16 -13.77 -4.78
CA CYS A 215 2.54 -13.91 -5.28
C CYS A 215 3.48 -14.40 -4.16
N ILE A 216 3.26 -13.95 -2.93
CA ILE A 216 4.14 -14.22 -1.79
C ILE A 216 3.85 -15.58 -1.15
N ASN A 217 2.66 -16.16 -1.33
CA ASN A 217 2.33 -17.51 -0.86
C ASN A 217 3.21 -18.63 -1.45
N ALA A 218 4.09 -18.32 -2.41
CA ALA A 218 5.14 -19.23 -2.88
C ALA A 218 6.30 -19.40 -1.87
N ILE A 219 6.46 -18.48 -0.91
CA ILE A 219 7.46 -18.58 0.16
C ILE A 219 6.94 -19.57 1.21
N SER A 220 7.68 -20.65 1.42
CA SER A 220 7.19 -21.79 2.22
C SER A 220 7.79 -21.87 3.62
N GLN A 221 9.05 -21.48 3.80
CA GLN A 221 9.79 -21.73 5.04
C GLN A 221 10.56 -20.51 5.55
N THR A 222 10.97 -19.62 4.66
CA THR A 222 11.69 -18.39 5.02
C THR A 222 10.71 -17.36 5.55
N ASP A 223 11.01 -16.74 6.70
CA ASP A 223 10.21 -15.63 7.21
C ASP A 223 10.25 -14.45 6.24
N PHE A 224 9.19 -13.65 6.24
CA PHE A 224 9.11 -12.50 5.35
C PHE A 224 8.33 -11.34 5.96
N GLY A 225 8.52 -10.17 5.35
CA GLY A 225 7.78 -8.96 5.66
C GLY A 225 7.35 -8.24 4.40
N LEU A 226 6.09 -7.80 4.37
CA LEU A 226 5.52 -7.08 3.24
C LEU A 226 5.03 -5.70 3.64
N PHE A 227 5.38 -4.71 2.83
CA PHE A 227 4.74 -3.41 2.86
C PHE A 227 4.37 -3.00 1.44
N ALA A 228 3.12 -3.23 1.05
CA ALA A 228 2.67 -3.11 -0.33
C ALA A 228 3.54 -3.98 -1.26
N ASP A 229 4.30 -3.38 -2.18
CA ASP A 229 5.24 -4.06 -3.06
C ASP A 229 6.60 -4.34 -2.42
N ASP A 230 6.98 -3.60 -1.38
CA ASP A 230 8.28 -3.77 -0.71
C ASP A 230 8.28 -5.10 0.06
N THR A 231 8.99 -6.09 -0.50
CA THR A 231 9.08 -7.45 0.03
C THR A 231 10.46 -7.71 0.63
N LYS A 232 10.48 -8.37 1.79
CA LYS A 232 11.70 -8.77 2.50
C LYS A 232 11.63 -10.25 2.82
N LEU A 233 12.67 -11.00 2.46
CA LEU A 233 12.89 -12.33 3.05
C LEU A 233 13.90 -12.19 4.18
N LEU A 234 13.62 -12.86 5.30
CA LEU A 234 14.39 -12.83 6.52
C LEU A 234 14.77 -14.27 6.86
N GLY A 235 16.04 -14.64 6.68
CA GLY A 235 16.46 -16.02 6.87
C GLY A 235 17.79 -16.14 7.59
N GLU A 236 17.88 -17.12 8.47
CA GLU A 236 19.13 -17.48 9.15
C GLU A 236 20.18 -17.97 8.14
N ALA A 237 21.45 -17.63 8.35
CA ALA A 237 22.52 -18.00 7.42
C ALA A 237 22.74 -19.51 7.31
N SER A 238 22.35 -20.27 8.34
CA SER A 238 22.31 -21.73 8.37
C SER A 238 21.33 -22.31 7.33
N ALA A 239 20.29 -21.57 6.96
CA ALA A 239 19.22 -21.98 6.06
C ALA A 239 19.42 -21.45 4.62
N SER A 240 20.67 -21.25 4.19
CA SER A 240 20.97 -20.57 2.93
C SER A 240 20.37 -21.25 1.69
N SER A 241 20.33 -22.59 1.66
CA SER A 241 19.66 -23.35 0.60
C SER A 241 18.15 -23.15 0.57
N GLN A 242 17.52 -23.04 1.76
CA GLN A 242 16.08 -22.84 1.86
C GLN A 242 15.69 -21.44 1.38
N ILE A 243 16.46 -20.42 1.79
CA ILE A 243 16.27 -19.04 1.35
C ILE A 243 16.39 -18.95 -0.19
N GLN A 244 17.37 -19.63 -0.79
CA GLN A 244 17.51 -19.66 -2.24
C GLN A 244 16.31 -20.36 -2.91
N SER A 245 15.84 -21.48 -2.35
CA SER A 245 14.66 -22.20 -2.87
C SER A 245 13.39 -21.35 -2.83
N ASP A 246 13.12 -20.66 -1.72
CA ASP A 246 11.96 -19.78 -1.59
C ASP A 246 12.08 -18.54 -2.50
N LEU A 247 13.30 -18.02 -2.70
CA LEU A 247 13.56 -16.92 -3.62
C LEU A 247 13.29 -17.31 -5.08
N ASP A 248 13.68 -18.53 -5.47
CA ASP A 248 13.42 -19.06 -6.81
C ASP A 248 11.91 -19.32 -7.01
N ALA A 249 11.25 -19.93 -6.04
CA ALA A 249 9.80 -20.14 -6.06
C ALA A 249 9.03 -18.80 -6.16
N LEU A 250 9.46 -17.79 -5.41
CA LEU A 250 8.89 -16.45 -5.51
C LEU A 250 9.14 -15.82 -6.89
N ALA A 251 10.34 -15.98 -7.46
CA ALA A 251 10.65 -15.44 -8.79
C ALA A 251 9.78 -16.08 -9.88
N GLU A 252 9.57 -17.39 -9.81
CA GLU A 252 8.67 -18.14 -10.70
C GLU A 252 7.23 -17.69 -10.53
N ASN A 253 6.73 -17.57 -9.30
CA ASN A 253 5.36 -17.16 -9.03
C ASN A 253 5.11 -15.69 -9.44
N LEU A 254 6.07 -14.79 -9.22
CA LEU A 254 5.97 -13.41 -9.72
C LEU A 254 5.84 -13.37 -11.24
N GLU A 255 6.62 -14.19 -11.96
CA GLU A 255 6.55 -14.30 -13.41
C GLU A 255 5.24 -14.93 -13.87
N GLU A 256 4.79 -15.99 -13.19
CA GLU A 256 3.46 -16.56 -13.39
C GLU A 256 2.42 -15.46 -13.24
N TRP A 257 2.48 -14.63 -12.19
CA TRP A 257 1.56 -13.51 -11.97
C TRP A 257 1.91 -12.24 -12.76
N GLN A 258 2.75 -12.33 -13.81
CA GLN A 258 3.08 -11.22 -14.72
C GLN A 258 3.68 -9.98 -14.05
N LEU A 259 4.24 -10.14 -12.85
CA LEU A 259 5.09 -9.17 -12.19
C LEU A 259 6.55 -9.46 -12.52
N SER A 260 7.40 -8.46 -12.35
CA SER A 260 8.82 -8.61 -12.66
C SER A 260 9.66 -7.93 -11.60
N PRO A 261 10.59 -8.65 -10.96
CA PRO A 261 11.54 -8.06 -10.05
C PRO A 261 12.49 -7.13 -10.82
N ASN A 262 12.83 -6.02 -10.18
CA ASN A 262 13.87 -5.13 -10.63
C ASN A 262 15.21 -5.62 -10.08
N LEU A 263 15.80 -6.59 -10.78
CA LEU A 263 17.00 -7.31 -10.32
C LEU A 263 18.17 -6.38 -9.97
N ALA A 264 18.28 -5.22 -10.62
CA ALA A 264 19.31 -4.21 -10.34
C ALA A 264 19.08 -3.45 -9.01
N LYS A 265 17.86 -3.47 -8.48
CA LYS A 265 17.49 -2.87 -7.18
C LYS A 265 17.21 -3.89 -6.09
N CYS A 266 17.12 -5.18 -6.43
CA CYS A 266 17.10 -6.24 -5.44
C CYS A 266 18.50 -6.37 -4.80
N SER A 267 18.54 -6.52 -3.48
CA SER A 267 19.79 -6.61 -2.73
C SER A 267 19.70 -7.57 -1.57
N VAL A 268 20.86 -7.96 -1.06
CA VAL A 268 20.98 -8.77 0.15
C VAL A 268 21.85 -8.03 1.17
N VAL A 269 21.38 -7.98 2.41
CA VAL A 269 22.12 -7.46 3.56
C VAL A 269 22.49 -8.63 4.46
N HIS A 270 23.78 -8.73 4.80
CA HIS A 270 24.34 -9.79 5.64
C HIS A 270 24.61 -9.25 7.04
N LEU A 271 23.91 -9.74 8.06
CA LEU A 271 24.07 -9.28 9.45
C LEU A 271 24.63 -10.39 10.35
N GLY A 272 25.27 -9.97 11.43
CA GLY A 272 25.81 -10.86 12.48
C GLY A 272 27.29 -11.22 12.30
N CYS A 273 27.90 -11.64 13.41
CA CYS A 273 29.30 -12.05 13.46
C CYS A 273 29.52 -13.40 12.76
N GLN A 274 30.73 -13.64 12.22
CA GLN A 274 31.09 -14.91 11.56
C GLN A 274 30.15 -15.30 10.41
N ASN A 275 29.56 -14.31 9.74
CA ASN A 275 28.63 -14.55 8.65
C ASN A 275 29.34 -15.23 7.44
N PRO A 276 28.83 -16.35 6.91
CA PRO A 276 29.40 -17.03 5.73
C PRO A 276 29.36 -16.24 4.42
N MET A 277 28.63 -15.12 4.38
CA MET A 277 28.49 -14.23 3.23
C MET A 277 27.95 -14.91 1.95
N TYR A 278 27.01 -15.85 2.08
CA TYR A 278 26.39 -16.54 0.93
C TYR A 278 25.83 -15.55 -0.10
N SER A 279 25.93 -15.90 -1.38
CA SER A 279 25.37 -15.13 -2.48
C SER A 279 24.04 -15.77 -2.91
N TYR A 280 23.09 -14.92 -3.28
CA TYR A 280 21.76 -15.32 -3.74
C TYR A 280 21.55 -14.92 -5.19
N LYS A 281 20.80 -15.72 -5.92
CA LYS A 281 20.44 -15.48 -7.31
C LYS A 281 18.94 -15.35 -7.44
N MET A 282 18.49 -14.46 -8.31
CA MET A 282 17.09 -14.38 -8.72
C MET A 282 17.05 -14.35 -10.25
N LYS A 283 16.34 -15.29 -10.87
CA LYS A 283 16.34 -15.50 -12.33
C LYS A 283 17.76 -15.65 -12.92
N GLY A 284 18.64 -16.34 -12.19
CA GLY A 284 20.03 -16.59 -12.58
C GLY A 284 20.99 -15.40 -12.42
N ILE A 285 20.52 -14.23 -11.98
CA ILE A 285 21.34 -13.04 -11.74
C ILE A 285 21.66 -12.92 -10.25
N ASP A 286 22.94 -12.72 -9.91
CA ASP A 286 23.38 -12.50 -8.54
C ASP A 286 22.81 -11.19 -7.97
N LEU A 287 22.24 -11.27 -6.76
CA LEU A 287 21.75 -10.12 -6.04
C LEU A 287 22.91 -9.26 -5.53
N THR A 288 22.72 -7.94 -5.53
CA THR A 288 23.74 -7.00 -5.08
C THR A 288 23.91 -7.11 -3.57
N LYS A 289 25.13 -7.36 -3.09
CA LYS A 289 25.44 -7.29 -1.65
C LYS A 289 25.46 -5.82 -1.21
N SER A 290 24.70 -5.51 -0.17
CA SER A 290 24.61 -4.15 0.34
C SER A 290 24.99 -4.09 1.81
N THR A 291 25.75 -3.05 2.15
CA THR A 291 26.17 -2.76 3.52
C THR A 291 25.27 -1.73 4.19
N CYS A 292 24.36 -1.13 3.42
CA CYS A 292 23.49 -0.06 3.88
C CYS A 292 22.29 0.05 2.95
N GLU A 293 21.09 -0.20 3.47
CA GLU A 293 19.87 -0.11 2.69
C GLU A 293 18.85 0.83 3.31
N LYS A 294 18.06 1.48 2.45
CA LYS A 294 16.96 2.32 2.91
C LYS A 294 15.67 1.51 2.89
N ASP A 295 15.17 1.17 4.06
CA ASP A 295 13.94 0.42 4.25
C ASP A 295 12.84 1.33 4.80
N LEU A 296 11.75 1.49 4.04
CA LEU A 296 10.57 2.29 4.39
C LEU A 296 10.86 3.68 5.01
N GLY A 297 11.97 4.32 4.63
CA GLY A 297 12.35 5.62 5.17
C GLY A 297 13.55 5.58 6.11
N VAL A 298 13.78 4.46 6.78
CA VAL A 298 14.85 4.22 7.75
C VAL A 298 16.07 3.63 7.06
N ILE A 299 17.26 3.88 7.60
CA ILE A 299 18.49 3.27 7.08
C ILE A 299 18.86 2.09 7.96
N LEU A 300 18.96 0.93 7.33
CA LEU A 300 19.49 -0.29 7.90
C LEU A 300 21.00 -0.38 7.59
N THR A 301 21.82 -0.52 8.62
CA THR A 301 23.27 -0.70 8.52
C THR A 301 23.70 -2.05 9.08
N LEU A 302 24.91 -2.51 8.72
CA LEU A 302 25.45 -3.79 9.18
C LEU A 302 25.59 -3.92 10.71
N ASP A 303 25.81 -2.80 11.38
CA ASP A 303 25.94 -2.68 12.83
C ASP A 303 24.62 -2.34 13.53
N LEU A 304 23.53 -2.20 12.77
CA LEU A 304 22.18 -1.80 13.23
C LEU A 304 22.16 -0.48 14.02
N LYS A 305 23.21 0.32 13.85
CA LYS A 305 23.43 1.56 14.56
C LYS A 305 22.66 2.73 13.91
N PRO A 306 21.81 3.46 14.67
CA PRO A 306 20.96 4.50 14.12
C PRO A 306 21.73 5.76 13.68
N GLU A 307 23.01 5.89 14.01
CA GLU A 307 23.85 7.08 13.82
C GLU A 307 23.82 7.59 12.38
N LYS A 308 23.89 6.67 11.40
CA LYS A 308 23.83 7.05 9.99
C LYS A 308 22.46 7.60 9.59
N HIS A 309 21.39 7.05 10.15
CA HIS A 309 20.04 7.52 9.93
C HIS A 309 19.82 8.89 10.59
N ILE A 310 20.20 9.03 11.86
CA ILE A 310 20.12 10.27 12.64
C ILE A 310 20.89 11.39 11.95
N GLY A 311 22.14 11.12 11.54
CA GLY A 311 22.98 12.09 10.86
C GLY A 311 22.36 12.62 9.55
N LEU A 312 21.67 11.78 8.78
CA LEU A 312 20.95 12.23 7.59
C LEU A 312 19.71 13.07 7.90
N ILE A 313 18.97 12.74 8.96
CA ILE A 313 17.82 13.54 9.40
C ILE A 313 18.29 14.92 9.85
N VAL A 314 19.32 14.99 10.70
CA VAL A 314 19.91 16.24 11.17
C VAL A 314 20.40 17.09 9.99
N HIS A 315 21.14 16.50 9.06
CA HIS A 315 21.61 17.21 7.88
C HIS A 315 20.48 17.71 6.96
N ALA A 316 19.38 16.95 6.84
CA ALA A 316 18.22 17.38 6.07
C ALA A 316 17.47 18.54 6.76
N HIS A 317 17.42 18.53 8.09
CA HIS A 317 16.90 19.62 8.90
C HIS A 317 17.74 20.90 8.74
N ASP A 318 19.06 20.79 8.90
CA ASP A 318 19.99 21.93 8.84
C ASP A 318 20.00 22.64 7.47
N LYS A 319 19.69 21.91 6.40
CA LYS A 319 19.57 22.47 5.04
C LYS A 319 18.23 23.14 4.75
N GLY A 320 17.32 23.23 5.73
CA GLY A 320 15.96 23.72 5.50
C GLY A 320 15.16 22.84 4.54
N THR A 321 15.58 21.59 4.34
CA THR A 321 14.88 20.61 3.49
C THR A 321 13.90 19.75 4.29
N ALA A 322 13.78 20.01 5.60
CA ALA A 322 12.78 19.38 6.45
C ALA A 322 11.38 19.89 6.09
N ASN A 323 10.70 19.14 5.23
CA ASN A 323 9.31 18.83 5.49
C ASN A 323 9.33 17.48 6.23
N PRO A 324 9.21 17.43 7.56
CA PRO A 324 9.20 16.18 8.31
C PRO A 324 7.82 15.53 8.20
N SER A 325 7.29 15.41 6.99
CA SER A 325 6.46 14.26 6.69
C SER A 325 7.42 13.08 6.68
N PHE A 326 7.30 12.18 7.66
CA PHE A 326 7.74 10.79 7.50
C PHE A 326 7.52 10.44 6.04
N ASN A 327 8.60 10.10 5.32
CA ASN A 327 8.42 9.50 4.02
C ASN A 327 7.69 8.19 4.31
N GLN A 328 6.36 8.24 4.31
CA GLN A 328 5.54 7.13 3.90
C GLN A 328 6.28 6.52 2.70
N PRO A 329 6.30 5.19 2.58
CA PRO A 329 6.84 4.56 1.40
C PRO A 329 6.33 5.30 0.17
N LYS A 330 7.14 5.24 -0.87
CA LYS A 330 7.10 6.04 -2.09
C LYS A 330 5.82 5.85 -2.93
N THR A 331 4.65 5.84 -2.30
CA THR A 331 3.27 5.72 -2.75
C THR A 331 2.52 6.94 -2.20
N SER A 332 2.63 8.08 -2.90
CA SER A 332 1.82 9.26 -2.57
C SER A 332 0.35 8.99 -2.93
N PHE A 333 -0.40 8.42 -2.00
CA PHE A 333 -1.84 8.33 -2.07
C PHE A 333 -2.50 9.05 -0.92
N SER A 334 -3.51 9.83 -1.28
CA SER A 334 -4.34 10.57 -0.36
C SER A 334 -4.94 9.64 0.69
N GLU A 335 -4.50 9.84 1.93
CA GLU A 335 -5.00 9.23 3.15
C GLU A 335 -6.54 9.29 3.23
N GLY A 336 -7.13 8.21 3.74
CA GLY A 336 -8.52 8.14 4.20
C GLY A 336 -8.71 8.92 5.51
N PRO A 337 -9.97 9.08 5.97
CA PRO A 337 -10.34 10.16 6.88
C PRO A 337 -9.99 9.91 8.34
N ASP A 338 -9.52 10.98 8.98
CA ASP A 338 -9.55 11.34 10.40
C ASP A 338 -9.55 10.19 11.42
N ILE A 339 -8.33 9.78 11.80
CA ILE A 339 -8.03 9.46 13.19
C ILE A 339 -7.59 10.79 13.82
N LEU A 340 -8.43 11.38 14.66
CA LEU A 340 -7.97 12.37 15.63
C LEU A 340 -6.93 11.68 16.51
N GLU A 341 -5.66 12.10 16.46
CA GLU A 341 -4.88 12.45 17.66
C GLU A 341 -3.46 12.96 17.34
N SER A 342 -3.23 14.20 17.79
CA SER A 342 -2.00 14.89 18.21
C SER A 342 -0.70 14.82 17.37
N ASP A 343 -0.23 16.01 16.99
CA ASP A 343 1.15 16.35 16.64
C ASP A 343 2.17 15.92 17.73
N ARG A 344 2.60 14.64 17.73
CA ARG A 344 3.72 14.14 18.55
C ARG A 344 4.65 13.16 17.84
N SER A 345 4.62 13.09 16.51
CA SER A 345 5.24 11.98 15.76
C SER A 345 6.77 11.95 15.69
N VAL A 346 7.49 12.99 16.14
CA VAL A 346 8.97 12.97 16.22
C VAL A 346 9.44 12.59 17.61
N ASP A 347 8.84 13.19 18.64
CA ASP A 347 9.16 12.87 20.03
C ASP A 347 8.73 11.45 20.38
N ASP A 348 7.57 10.97 19.92
CA ASP A 348 7.11 9.60 20.19
C ASP A 348 7.96 8.53 19.48
N MET A 349 8.64 8.86 18.37
CA MET A 349 9.57 7.93 17.68
C MET A 349 10.97 7.97 18.27
N ILE A 350 11.46 9.14 18.70
CA ILE A 350 12.68 9.22 19.49
C ILE A 350 12.46 8.47 20.81
N ILE A 351 11.29 8.61 21.43
CA ILE A 351 10.86 7.82 22.60
C ILE A 351 10.80 6.34 22.22
N ALA A 352 10.15 5.90 21.14
CA ALA A 352 10.13 4.49 20.77
C ALA A 352 11.54 3.88 20.56
N ILE A 353 12.46 4.62 19.93
CA ILE A 353 13.85 4.19 19.71
C ILE A 353 14.67 4.24 21.00
N SER A 354 14.42 5.21 21.90
CA SER A 354 15.13 5.33 23.18
C SER A 354 14.53 4.46 24.30
N SER A 355 13.24 4.11 24.21
CA SER A 355 12.51 3.22 25.13
C SER A 355 12.81 1.76 24.89
N ILE A 356 13.31 1.36 23.72
CA ILE A 356 13.88 0.02 23.49
C ILE A 356 15.13 -0.21 24.37
N SER A 357 15.73 0.86 24.91
CA SER A 357 16.84 0.78 25.86
C SER A 357 16.42 0.81 27.34
N ALA A 358 15.12 0.88 27.67
CA ALA A 358 14.69 0.94 29.07
C ALA A 358 13.29 0.35 29.31
N THR A 359 13.23 -0.75 30.06
CA THR A 359 11.96 -1.32 30.55
C THR A 359 11.61 -0.79 31.95
N VAL A 360 10.29 -0.67 32.19
CA VAL A 360 9.52 -0.55 33.47
C VAL A 360 9.25 0.87 34.02
N GLU A 361 8.01 1.39 33.86
CA GLU A 361 6.96 1.52 34.91
C GLU A 361 5.69 2.24 34.39
N CYS A 362 4.54 1.82 34.95
CA CYS A 362 3.16 2.22 34.64
C CYS A 362 2.77 3.65 35.06
N VAL A 363 1.65 4.18 34.52
CA VAL A 363 0.37 4.41 35.26
C VAL A 363 -0.58 5.33 34.47
N ASP A 364 -1.85 4.93 34.47
CA ASP A 364 -3.08 5.60 34.02
C ASP A 364 -3.19 7.12 34.28
N ARG A 365 -3.95 7.80 33.40
CA ARG A 365 -5.00 8.74 33.82
C ARG A 365 -6.03 9.02 32.73
N LYS A 366 -7.30 8.74 33.07
CA LYS A 366 -8.52 9.23 32.42
C LYS A 366 -8.59 10.76 32.56
N ASP A 367 -9.21 11.41 31.59
CA ASP A 367 -10.17 12.48 31.89
C ASP A 367 -11.18 12.71 30.77
N SER A 368 -12.35 13.12 31.21
CA SER A 368 -13.65 13.14 30.54
C SER A 368 -14.22 14.57 30.48
N SER A 369 -14.77 14.97 29.34
CA SER A 369 -15.84 15.98 29.17
C SER A 369 -16.06 16.17 27.67
N GLY A 370 -17.25 16.09 27.06
CA GLY A 370 -18.57 16.54 27.51
C GLY A 370 -19.00 17.72 26.64
N GLY A 371 -19.87 17.49 25.65
CA GLY A 371 -20.35 18.54 24.75
C GLY A 371 -21.49 18.08 23.85
N HIS A 372 -22.72 18.13 24.38
CA HIS A 372 -23.97 17.91 23.67
C HIS A 372 -24.22 18.99 22.61
N TYR A 373 -24.36 18.60 21.34
CA TYR A 373 -25.15 19.32 20.35
C TYR A 373 -26.05 18.33 19.61
N GLY A 374 -27.33 18.70 19.48
CA GLY A 374 -28.44 17.83 19.11
C GLY A 374 -28.22 17.04 17.83
N HIS A 375 -28.29 15.72 17.94
CA HIS A 375 -28.37 14.81 16.82
C HIS A 375 -29.74 14.91 16.15
N ILE A 376 -29.79 15.59 15.00
CA ILE A 376 -30.78 15.23 13.98
C ILE A 376 -30.35 13.86 13.49
N ASN A 377 -31.14 12.83 13.81
CA ASN A 377 -30.94 11.48 13.30
C ASN A 377 -31.31 11.48 11.80
N LYS A 378 -30.37 11.92 10.96
CA LYS A 378 -30.39 11.63 9.52
C LYS A 378 -29.88 10.20 9.41
N ASP A 379 -30.78 9.23 9.36
CA ASP A 379 -30.45 7.87 8.92
C ASP A 379 -29.90 8.00 7.49
N TRP A 380 -28.57 8.05 7.40
CA TRP A 380 -27.86 8.18 6.14
C TRP A 380 -28.21 6.96 5.30
N ALA A 381 -28.48 7.16 4.00
CA ALA A 381 -28.83 6.09 3.07
C ALA A 381 -27.89 4.89 3.24
N ASN A 382 -28.37 3.84 3.90
CA ASN A 382 -27.64 2.60 4.07
C ASN A 382 -27.67 1.92 2.70
N ILE A 383 -26.54 1.98 1.99
CA ILE A 383 -26.36 1.20 0.77
C ILE A 383 -26.19 -0.25 1.21
N GLU A 384 -27.27 -1.02 1.16
CA GLU A 384 -27.27 -2.45 1.42
C GLU A 384 -26.90 -3.22 0.14
N LEU A 385 -25.59 -3.30 -0.12
CA LEU A 385 -25.08 -4.20 -1.15
C LEU A 385 -25.14 -5.64 -0.63
N LYS A 386 -26.03 -6.46 -1.18
CA LYS A 386 -26.00 -7.90 -0.98
C LYS A 386 -24.84 -8.48 -1.78
N ILE A 387 -23.81 -8.94 -1.10
CA ILE A 387 -22.61 -9.49 -1.72
C ILE A 387 -22.59 -11.00 -1.46
N ASP A 388 -22.50 -11.76 -2.55
CA ASP A 388 -22.31 -13.20 -2.50
C ASP A 388 -20.81 -13.52 -2.29
N TRP A 389 -20.50 -14.01 -1.11
CA TRP A 389 -19.20 -14.58 -0.79
C TRP A 389 -19.27 -16.10 -0.92
N ASP A 390 -18.21 -16.74 -1.40
CA ASP A 390 -18.12 -18.19 -1.29
C ASP A 390 -17.99 -18.58 0.19
N SER A 391 -18.84 -19.51 0.64
CA SER A 391 -18.82 -20.03 2.01
C SER A 391 -17.74 -21.09 2.25
N ASN A 392 -17.05 -21.54 1.19
CA ASN A 392 -16.05 -22.62 1.25
C ASN A 392 -14.61 -22.13 1.03
N ILE A 393 -14.31 -20.88 1.42
CA ILE A 393 -12.95 -20.35 1.32
C ILE A 393 -12.11 -21.02 2.44
N ASN A 394 -11.17 -21.88 2.05
CA ASN A 394 -10.16 -22.48 2.92
C ASN A 394 -8.78 -22.06 2.42
#